data_AF-E2CLV4-F1
#
_entry.id   AF-E2CLV4-F1
#
_cell.length_a   1.000
_cell.length_b   1.000
_cell.length_c   1.000
_cell.angle_alpha   90.00
_cell.angle_beta   90.00
_cell.angle_gamma   90.00
#
_symmetry.space_group_name_H-M   'P 1'
#
loop_
_entity.id
_entity.type
_entity.pdbx_description
1 polymer ?
#
loop_
_entity_poly.entity_id
_entity_poly.type
_entity_poly.pdbx_seq_one_letter_code
_entity_poly.pdbx_strand_id
1 'polypeptide(L)'
;MAKTTDEEQTSTQPLNALDRLDRAGVAKAQWQREMPELKDELDPMVLLGRLSEAYQVMSTQYLLPSYKKAGLKHGDFDVLATLVRSGPPYELTPTALYRSTMMSSGGMTARLDKLEKAGHIERRSHPDDRRALFVCLTPSGLKLIKDMMPDYVGDQQRAVAGLSAEEQRVLSNLLEKWIWTAVD
;
A
#
# COMPACT_ATOMS: atom_id res chain seq x y z
N MET A 1 4.32 57.40 -34.12
CA MET A 1 3.65 57.53 -32.81
C MET A 1 3.24 56.12 -32.41
N ALA A 2 4.09 55.35 -31.70
CA ALA A 2 4.36 55.37 -30.25
C ALA A 2 3.25 54.71 -29.41
N LYS A 3 3.62 53.57 -28.81
CA LYS A 3 3.11 52.91 -27.58
C LYS A 3 1.77 52.16 -27.73
N THR A 4 1.53 50.99 -27.13
CA THR A 4 2.07 50.39 -25.90
C THR A 4 1.94 48.86 -25.98
N THR A 5 3.02 48.14 -25.63
CA THR A 5 3.01 46.72 -25.31
C THR A 5 2.57 46.59 -23.86
N ASP A 6 1.45 45.92 -23.58
CA ASP A 6 1.09 45.54 -22.20
C ASP A 6 1.88 44.26 -21.86
N GLU A 7 2.90 44.44 -21.03
CA GLU A 7 3.57 43.36 -20.33
C GLU A 7 2.65 42.87 -19.22
N GLU A 8 2.07 41.68 -19.42
CA GLU A 8 1.35 40.93 -18.40
C GLU A 8 2.37 40.41 -17.38
N GLN A 9 2.67 41.24 -16.38
CA GLN A 9 3.52 40.89 -15.24
C GLN A 9 2.84 39.77 -14.44
N THR A 10 3.31 38.54 -14.67
CA THR A 10 2.96 37.38 -13.84
C THR A 10 3.69 37.52 -12.50
N SER A 11 3.04 38.21 -11.56
CA SER A 11 3.47 38.33 -10.17
C SER A 11 3.43 36.95 -9.52
N THR A 12 4.59 36.29 -9.47
CA THR A 12 4.77 35.09 -8.65
C THR A 12 5.03 35.56 -7.23
N GLN A 13 3.96 35.72 -6.43
CA GLN A 13 4.13 35.91 -4.99
C GLN A 13 4.93 34.72 -4.44
N PRO A 14 5.97 34.96 -3.61
CA PRO A 14 6.72 33.86 -3.01
C PRO A 14 5.80 33.09 -2.06
N LEU A 15 5.57 31.80 -2.38
CA LEU A 15 4.93 30.83 -1.50
C LEU A 15 5.58 30.92 -0.10
N ASN A 16 4.74 31.08 0.92
CA ASN A 16 5.17 31.27 2.30
C ASN A 16 6.01 30.05 2.74
N ALA A 17 6.96 30.19 3.68
CA ALA A 17 7.83 29.08 4.09
C ALA A 17 7.05 27.85 4.61
N LEU A 18 5.83 28.08 5.12
CA LEU A 18 4.86 27.06 5.51
C LEU A 18 4.21 26.33 4.31
N ASP A 19 4.09 26.97 3.15
CA ASP A 19 3.53 26.38 1.93
C ASP A 19 4.48 25.35 1.29
N ARG A 20 5.74 25.31 1.73
CA ARG A 20 6.74 24.30 1.33
C ARG A 20 6.78 23.09 2.25
N LEU A 21 6.11 23.14 3.40
CA LEU A 21 6.10 22.03 4.35
C LEU A 21 4.97 21.06 3.98
N ASP A 22 5.29 19.76 3.95
CA ASP A 22 4.27 18.73 4.01
C ASP A 22 3.52 18.76 5.36
N ARG A 23 2.45 17.95 5.47
CA ARG A 23 1.59 17.95 6.66
C ARG A 23 2.36 17.65 7.94
N ALA A 24 3.37 16.78 7.89
CA ALA A 24 4.18 16.41 9.04
C ALA A 24 5.12 17.55 9.46
N GLY A 25 5.68 18.28 8.50
CA GLY A 25 6.45 19.51 8.74
C GLY A 25 5.62 20.60 9.40
N VAL A 26 4.39 20.80 8.93
CA VAL A 26 3.43 21.73 9.55
C VAL A 26 3.12 21.29 11.00
N ALA A 27 2.87 20.01 11.22
CA ALA A 27 2.62 19.47 12.56
C ALA A 27 3.82 19.68 13.50
N LYS A 28 5.05 19.49 13.03
CA LYS A 28 6.26 19.77 13.83
C LYS A 28 6.34 21.24 14.24
N ALA A 29 6.13 22.17 13.31
CA ALA A 29 6.16 23.60 13.62
C ALA A 29 5.11 24.01 14.65
N GLN A 30 3.92 23.40 14.60
CA GLN A 30 2.86 23.62 15.59
C GLN A 30 3.28 23.09 16.97
N TRP A 31 3.75 21.85 17.06
CA TRP A 31 4.21 21.28 18.33
C TRP A 31 5.39 22.01 18.94
N GLN A 32 6.32 22.52 18.13
CA GLN A 32 7.42 23.35 18.64
C GLN A 32 6.95 24.65 19.28
N ARG A 33 5.81 25.20 18.84
CA ARG A 33 5.20 26.39 19.44
C ARG A 33 4.48 26.07 20.75
N GLU A 34 3.72 24.98 20.77
CA GLU A 34 2.92 24.60 21.94
C GLU A 34 3.73 23.91 23.05
N MET A 35 4.76 23.14 22.67
CA MET A 35 5.64 22.39 23.58
C MET A 35 7.12 22.58 23.19
N PRO A 36 7.70 23.77 23.42
CA PRO A 36 9.07 24.10 23.01
C PRO A 36 10.15 23.18 23.61
N GLU A 37 9.86 22.57 24.76
CA GLU A 37 10.73 21.61 25.44
C GLU A 37 10.97 20.32 24.64
N LEU A 38 10.05 19.95 23.74
CA LEU A 38 10.17 18.76 22.90
C LEU A 38 10.80 19.03 21.53
N LYS A 39 11.17 20.29 21.22
CA LYS A 39 11.47 20.72 19.84
C LYS A 39 12.54 19.88 19.10
N ASP A 40 13.50 19.32 19.84
CA ASP A 40 14.63 18.55 19.34
C ASP A 40 14.31 17.03 19.26
N GLU A 41 13.14 16.61 19.76
CA GLU A 41 12.67 15.22 19.82
C GLU A 41 11.55 14.91 18.82
N LEU A 42 11.12 15.90 18.02
CA LEU A 42 9.96 15.76 17.12
C LEU A 42 10.27 15.16 15.75
N ASP A 43 11.54 14.88 15.43
CA ASP A 43 11.92 14.29 14.14
C ASP A 43 11.29 12.91 13.87
N PRO A 44 11.20 11.98 14.84
CA PRO A 44 10.47 10.72 14.66
C PRO A 44 9.00 10.94 14.27
N MET A 45 8.31 11.91 14.87
CA MET A 45 6.92 12.23 14.50
C MET A 45 6.83 12.67 13.03
N VAL A 46 7.79 13.45 12.54
CA VAL A 46 7.82 13.86 11.12
C VAL A 46 8.02 12.65 10.21
N LEU A 47 8.97 11.77 10.54
CA LEU A 47 9.24 10.56 9.77
C LEU A 47 8.00 9.64 9.72
N LEU A 48 7.40 9.35 10.87
CA LEU A 48 6.21 8.49 10.97
C LEU A 48 4.99 9.11 10.26
N GLY A 49 4.83 10.43 10.36
CA GLY A 49 3.78 11.18 9.68
C GLY A 49 3.92 11.10 8.15
N ARG A 50 5.13 11.32 7.63
CA ARG A 50 5.42 11.20 6.19
C ARG A 50 5.23 9.77 5.68
N LEU A 51 5.68 8.76 6.43
CA LEU A 51 5.44 7.36 6.04
C LEU A 51 3.93 7.07 5.97
N SER A 52 3.17 7.51 6.97
CA SER A 52 1.73 7.31 7.02
C SER A 52 1.02 8.00 5.86
N GLU A 53 1.40 9.24 5.56
CA GLU A 53 0.88 10.01 4.42
C GLU A 53 1.23 9.35 3.08
N ALA A 54 2.48 8.91 2.89
CA ALA A 54 2.92 8.19 1.70
C ALA A 54 2.11 6.90 1.49
N TYR A 55 1.90 6.11 2.55
CA TYR A 55 1.05 4.91 2.49
C TYR A 55 -0.39 5.25 2.12
N GLN A 56 -0.97 6.30 2.72
CA GLN A 56 -2.33 6.72 2.40
C GLN A 56 -2.47 7.18 0.94
N VAL A 57 -1.53 7.98 0.44
CA VAL A 57 -1.52 8.44 -0.96
C VAL A 57 -1.39 7.25 -1.90
N MET A 58 -0.39 6.37 -1.71
CA MET A 58 -0.21 5.14 -2.49
C MET A 58 -1.50 4.30 -2.50
N SER A 59 -2.04 4.03 -1.31
CA SER A 59 -3.21 3.16 -1.15
C SER A 59 -4.46 3.74 -1.81
N THR A 60 -4.76 5.02 -1.57
CA THR A 60 -6.02 5.65 -2.01
C THR A 60 -6.01 6.05 -3.49
N GLN A 61 -4.90 6.60 -3.98
CA GLN A 61 -4.81 7.15 -5.33
C GLN A 61 -4.47 6.09 -6.38
N TYR A 62 -3.64 5.11 -6.01
CA TYR A 62 -3.07 4.16 -6.98
C TYR A 62 -3.65 2.75 -6.82
N LEU A 63 -3.73 2.21 -5.59
CA LEU A 63 -4.09 0.80 -5.41
C LEU A 63 -5.60 0.56 -5.30
N LEU A 64 -6.30 1.42 -4.56
CA LEU A 64 -7.74 1.29 -4.30
C LEU A 64 -8.60 1.25 -5.58
N PRO A 65 -8.35 2.06 -6.62
CA PRO A 65 -9.11 2.00 -7.87
C PRO A 65 -9.06 0.62 -8.52
N SER A 66 -7.88 -0.01 -8.55
CA SER A 66 -7.67 -1.33 -9.15
C SER A 66 -8.37 -2.43 -8.36
N TYR A 67 -8.34 -2.39 -7.02
CA TYR A 67 -9.15 -3.31 -6.19
C TYR A 67 -10.65 -3.16 -6.48
N LYS A 68 -11.14 -1.92 -6.54
CA LYS A 68 -12.55 -1.63 -6.83
C LYS A 68 -13.00 -2.13 -8.20
N LYS A 69 -12.18 -1.91 -9.24
CA LYS A 69 -12.43 -2.39 -10.61
C LYS A 69 -12.60 -3.92 -10.66
N ALA A 70 -11.84 -4.64 -9.83
CA ALA A 70 -11.92 -6.10 -9.70
C ALA A 70 -13.00 -6.59 -8.71
N GLY A 71 -13.76 -5.71 -8.06
CA GLY A 71 -14.73 -6.09 -7.02
C GLY A 71 -14.10 -6.57 -5.70
N LEU A 72 -12.81 -6.30 -5.50
CA LEU A 72 -12.01 -6.78 -4.38
C LEU A 72 -11.80 -5.68 -3.34
N LYS A 73 -11.61 -6.09 -2.09
CA LYS A 73 -10.92 -5.28 -1.07
C LYS A 73 -9.43 -5.63 -1.10
N HIS A 74 -8.59 -4.76 -0.52
CA HIS A 74 -7.14 -5.00 -0.42
C HIS A 74 -6.80 -6.40 0.14
N GLY A 75 -7.46 -6.82 1.22
CA GLY A 75 -7.21 -8.15 1.80
C GLY A 75 -7.77 -9.32 0.98
N ASP A 76 -8.77 -9.07 0.13
CA ASP A 76 -9.26 -10.10 -0.79
C ASP A 76 -8.21 -10.32 -1.90
N PHE A 77 -7.67 -9.21 -2.43
CA PHE A 77 -6.56 -9.23 -3.37
C PHE A 77 -5.32 -9.94 -2.80
N ASP A 78 -4.91 -9.61 -1.57
CA ASP A 78 -3.73 -10.20 -0.93
C ASP A 78 -3.84 -11.74 -0.82
N VAL A 79 -5.02 -12.27 -0.48
CA VAL A 79 -5.27 -13.72 -0.47
C VAL A 79 -5.08 -14.34 -1.87
N LEU A 80 -5.74 -13.79 -2.89
CA LEU A 80 -5.64 -14.33 -4.25
C LEU A 80 -4.21 -14.22 -4.80
N ALA A 81 -3.55 -13.09 -4.61
CA ALA A 81 -2.17 -12.85 -5.02
C ALA A 81 -1.19 -13.80 -4.29
N THR A 82 -1.44 -14.10 -3.02
CA THR A 82 -0.63 -15.05 -2.24
C THR A 82 -0.77 -16.47 -2.78
N LEU A 83 -1.99 -16.93 -3.07
CA LEU A 83 -2.22 -18.25 -3.68
C LEU A 83 -1.62 -18.38 -5.08
N VAL A 84 -1.59 -17.31 -5.88
CA VAL A 84 -0.90 -17.35 -7.19
C VAL A 84 0.61 -17.47 -7.00
N ARG A 85 1.20 -16.67 -6.10
CA ARG A 85 2.65 -16.64 -5.87
C ARG A 85 3.18 -17.90 -5.18
N SER A 86 2.34 -18.69 -4.52
CA SER A 86 2.72 -20.01 -4.01
C SER A 86 2.92 -21.05 -5.12
N GLY A 87 2.56 -20.73 -6.37
CA GLY A 87 2.74 -21.61 -7.53
C GLY A 87 1.67 -22.71 -7.63
N PRO A 88 1.59 -23.44 -8.76
CA PRO A 88 0.67 -24.56 -8.94
C PRO A 88 0.86 -25.63 -7.85
N PRO A 89 -0.21 -26.21 -7.30
CA PRO A 89 -1.60 -26.13 -7.75
C PRO A 89 -2.41 -24.92 -7.23
N TYR A 90 -1.73 -23.86 -6.74
CA TYR A 90 -2.32 -22.61 -6.22
C TYR A 90 -3.20 -22.82 -4.99
N GLU A 91 -2.71 -23.64 -4.07
CA GLU A 91 -3.38 -23.96 -2.83
C GLU A 91 -2.43 -23.87 -1.64
N LEU A 92 -2.96 -23.44 -0.50
CA LEU A 92 -2.25 -23.35 0.78
C LEU A 92 -3.17 -23.81 1.91
N THR A 93 -2.59 -24.35 2.98
CA THR A 93 -3.32 -24.52 4.23
C THR A 93 -3.65 -23.14 4.83
N PRO A 94 -4.72 -22.98 5.63
CA PRO A 94 -5.04 -21.72 6.29
C PRO A 94 -3.85 -21.13 7.08
N THR A 95 -3.08 -21.98 7.76
CA THR A 95 -1.88 -21.55 8.50
C THR A 95 -0.78 -21.06 7.57
N ALA A 96 -0.51 -21.76 6.46
CA ALA A 96 0.49 -21.33 5.50
C ALA A 96 0.06 -20.04 4.77
N LEU A 97 -1.23 -19.93 4.43
CA LEU A 97 -1.80 -18.73 3.84
C LEU A 97 -1.65 -17.54 4.79
N TYR A 98 -2.02 -17.70 6.06
CA TYR A 98 -1.88 -16.66 7.07
C TYR A 98 -0.43 -16.16 7.22
N ARG A 99 0.54 -17.07 7.19
CA ARG A 99 1.96 -16.72 7.31
C ARG A 99 2.53 -16.05 6.05
N SER A 100 1.86 -16.18 4.91
CA SER A 100 2.36 -15.73 3.61
C SER A 100 1.67 -14.47 3.10
N THR A 101 0.52 -14.11 3.68
CA THR A 101 -0.19 -12.85 3.39
C THR A 101 0.54 -11.65 3.98
N MET A 102 0.52 -10.53 3.27
CA MET A 102 1.14 -9.28 3.73
C MET A 102 0.27 -8.53 4.74
N MET A 103 -1.00 -8.93 4.91
CA MET A 103 -1.91 -8.36 5.90
C MET A 103 -1.98 -9.15 7.21
N SER A 104 -2.36 -8.47 8.30
CA SER A 104 -2.58 -9.10 9.61
C SER A 104 -3.73 -10.13 9.59
N SER A 105 -3.70 -11.08 10.54
CA SER A 105 -4.67 -12.20 10.68
C SER A 105 -6.11 -11.75 10.82
N GLY A 106 -6.33 -10.54 11.32
CA GLY A 106 -7.65 -10.02 11.66
C GLY A 106 -8.59 -10.10 10.45
N GLY A 107 -9.65 -10.91 10.58
CA GLY A 107 -10.69 -11.05 9.55
C GLY A 107 -10.40 -12.06 8.43
N MET A 108 -9.38 -12.92 8.53
CA MET A 108 -9.06 -13.93 7.49
C MET A 108 -10.27 -14.83 7.17
N THR A 109 -10.96 -15.38 8.18
CA THR A 109 -12.13 -16.23 7.96
C THR A 109 -13.21 -15.53 7.13
N ALA A 110 -13.57 -14.30 7.50
CA ALA A 110 -14.57 -13.52 6.77
C ALA A 110 -14.15 -13.20 5.33
N ARG A 111 -12.85 -12.98 5.07
CA ARG A 111 -12.32 -12.78 3.72
C ARG A 111 -12.44 -14.05 2.88
N LEU A 112 -12.04 -15.18 3.45
CA LEU A 112 -12.16 -16.48 2.78
C LEU A 112 -13.62 -16.81 2.47
N ASP A 113 -14.54 -16.59 3.42
CA ASP A 113 -15.97 -16.81 3.20
C ASP A 113 -16.51 -15.94 2.06
N LYS A 114 -16.08 -14.67 1.99
CA LYS A 114 -16.45 -13.75 0.90
C LYS A 114 -15.92 -14.23 -0.45
N LEU A 115 -14.64 -14.63 -0.52
CA LEU A 115 -14.00 -15.09 -1.75
C LEU A 115 -14.59 -16.43 -2.24
N GLU A 116 -14.92 -17.34 -1.31
CA GLU A 116 -15.58 -18.61 -1.60
C GLU A 116 -17.00 -18.38 -2.12
N LYS A 117 -17.76 -17.50 -1.46
CA LYS A 117 -19.10 -17.09 -1.93
C LYS A 117 -19.07 -16.42 -3.31
N ALA A 118 -18.00 -15.69 -3.63
CA ALA A 118 -17.78 -15.11 -4.95
C ALA A 118 -17.26 -16.11 -5.99
N GLY A 119 -16.96 -17.35 -5.58
CA GLY A 119 -16.48 -18.41 -6.45
C GLY A 119 -15.03 -18.24 -6.90
N HIS A 120 -14.22 -17.43 -6.21
CA HIS A 120 -12.80 -17.20 -6.53
C HIS A 120 -11.87 -18.19 -5.82
N ILE A 121 -12.31 -18.75 -4.70
CA ILE A 121 -11.62 -19.83 -4.01
C ILE A 121 -12.58 -20.98 -3.73
N GLU A 122 -12.00 -22.12 -3.37
CA GLU A 122 -12.72 -23.25 -2.77
C GLU A 122 -11.90 -23.80 -1.60
N ARG A 123 -12.60 -24.37 -0.61
CA ARG A 123 -11.97 -25.11 0.49
C ARG A 123 -12.08 -26.61 0.24
N ARG A 124 -10.94 -27.29 0.05
CA ARG A 124 -10.87 -28.74 -0.18
C ARG A 124 -10.30 -29.46 1.05
N SER A 125 -10.87 -30.61 1.42
CA SER A 125 -10.29 -31.47 2.45
C SER A 125 -8.94 -32.02 1.99
N HIS A 126 -7.98 -32.10 2.91
CA HIS A 126 -6.72 -32.77 2.65
C HIS A 126 -6.98 -34.29 2.52
N PRO A 127 -6.51 -34.96 1.45
CA PRO A 127 -6.81 -36.36 1.19
C PRO A 127 -6.31 -37.28 2.33
N ASP A 128 -5.16 -36.95 2.91
CA ASP A 128 -4.53 -37.75 3.96
C ASP A 128 -4.78 -37.25 5.39
N ASP A 129 -5.42 -36.09 5.56
CA ASP A 129 -5.73 -35.52 6.88
C ASP A 129 -7.12 -34.88 6.86
N ARG A 130 -8.12 -35.61 7.39
CA ARG A 130 -9.51 -35.14 7.46
C ARG A 130 -9.69 -33.85 8.27
N ARG A 131 -8.68 -33.44 9.06
CA ARG A 131 -8.69 -32.20 9.84
C ARG A 131 -8.03 -31.04 9.11
N ALA A 132 -7.24 -31.28 8.07
CA ALA A 132 -6.61 -30.23 7.28
C ALA A 132 -7.50 -29.82 6.09
N LEU A 133 -7.57 -28.52 5.87
CA LEU A 133 -8.25 -27.90 4.73
C LEU A 133 -7.21 -27.17 3.88
N PHE A 134 -7.37 -27.25 2.57
CA PHE A 134 -6.69 -26.37 1.62
C PHE A 134 -7.63 -25.24 1.21
N VAL A 135 -7.07 -24.04 1.09
CA VAL A 135 -7.67 -22.93 0.37
C VAL A 135 -7.06 -22.94 -1.03
N CYS A 136 -7.89 -23.06 -2.06
CA CYS A 136 -7.43 -23.22 -3.44
C CYS A 136 -8.03 -22.13 -4.32
N LEU A 137 -7.29 -21.63 -5.31
CA LEU A 137 -7.88 -20.82 -6.36
C LEU A 137 -8.80 -21.66 -7.25
N THR A 138 -9.97 -21.12 -7.56
CA THR A 138 -10.77 -21.64 -8.68
C THR A 138 -10.23 -21.09 -10.01
N PRO A 139 -10.65 -21.64 -11.16
CA PRO A 139 -10.34 -21.03 -12.46
C PRO A 139 -10.78 -19.56 -12.57
N SER A 140 -11.92 -19.21 -11.95
CA SER A 140 -12.41 -17.83 -11.88
C SER A 140 -11.48 -16.92 -11.07
N GLY A 141 -11.07 -17.37 -9.87
CA GLY A 141 -10.13 -16.62 -9.03
C GLY A 141 -8.77 -16.42 -9.70
N LEU A 142 -8.23 -17.47 -10.32
CA LEU A 142 -6.96 -17.42 -11.05
C LEU A 142 -7.02 -16.46 -12.25
N LYS A 143 -8.13 -16.47 -12.99
CA LYS A 143 -8.33 -15.53 -14.10
C LYS A 143 -8.42 -14.09 -13.60
N LEU A 144 -9.25 -13.84 -12.57
CA LEU A 144 -9.46 -12.51 -12.01
C LEU A 144 -8.13 -11.85 -11.59
N ILE A 145 -7.32 -12.58 -10.81
CA ILE A 145 -6.06 -12.03 -10.31
C ILE A 145 -5.05 -11.84 -11.44
N LYS A 146 -4.92 -12.79 -12.38
CA LYS A 146 -3.98 -12.67 -13.50
C LYS A 146 -4.33 -11.50 -14.43
N ASP A 147 -5.61 -11.28 -14.70
CA ASP A 147 -6.07 -10.15 -15.51
C ASP A 147 -5.82 -8.80 -14.82
N MET A 148 -5.86 -8.78 -13.48
CA MET A 148 -5.64 -7.58 -12.68
C MET A 148 -4.16 -7.21 -12.51
N MET A 149 -3.25 -8.19 -12.51
CA MET A 149 -1.83 -7.97 -12.17
C MET A 149 -1.13 -6.88 -13.02
N PRO A 150 -1.31 -6.79 -14.35
CA PRO A 150 -0.66 -5.76 -15.15
C PRO A 150 -1.02 -4.33 -14.73
N ASP A 151 -2.31 -4.07 -14.49
CA ASP A 151 -2.80 -2.76 -14.02
C ASP A 151 -2.22 -2.46 -12.62
N TYR A 152 -2.25 -3.45 -11.71
CA TYR A 152 -1.72 -3.33 -10.35
C TYR A 152 -0.21 -2.99 -10.33
N VAL A 153 0.60 -3.66 -11.14
CA VAL A 153 2.05 -3.36 -11.24
C VAL A 153 2.27 -1.97 -11.84
N GLY A 154 1.49 -1.59 -12.85
CA GLY A 154 1.54 -0.23 -13.41
C GLY A 154 1.17 0.85 -12.40
N ASP A 155 0.18 0.60 -11.54
CA ASP A 155 -0.18 1.49 -10.43
C ASP A 155 0.95 1.63 -9.41
N GLN A 156 1.61 0.53 -9.04
CA GLN A 156 2.77 0.56 -8.14
C GLN A 156 3.92 1.38 -8.72
N GLN A 157 4.22 1.20 -10.01
CA GLN A 157 5.25 2.00 -10.70
C GLN A 157 4.93 3.49 -10.68
N ARG A 158 3.66 3.86 -10.95
CA ARG A 158 3.22 5.27 -10.89
C ARG A 158 3.28 5.85 -9.48
N ALA A 159 2.92 5.05 -8.47
CA ALA A 159 2.92 5.49 -7.07
C ALA A 159 4.29 5.95 -6.58
N VAL A 160 5.37 5.38 -7.13
CA VAL A 160 6.76 5.71 -6.75
C VAL A 160 7.51 6.48 -7.83
N ALA A 161 6.85 6.90 -8.92
CA ALA A 161 7.50 7.52 -10.08
C ALA A 161 8.18 8.88 -9.77
N GLY A 162 7.83 9.52 -8.66
CA GLY A 162 8.51 10.72 -8.18
C GLY A 162 9.88 10.47 -7.54
N LEU A 163 10.25 9.20 -7.31
CA LEU A 163 11.53 8.78 -6.78
C LEU A 163 12.37 8.15 -7.88
N SER A 164 13.64 8.52 -7.98
CA SER A 164 14.62 7.82 -8.81
C SER A 164 14.79 6.37 -8.36
N ALA A 165 15.33 5.52 -9.24
CA ALA A 165 15.57 4.11 -8.92
C ALA A 165 16.49 3.92 -7.70
N GLU A 166 17.46 4.83 -7.53
CA GLU A 166 18.35 4.80 -6.36
C GLU A 166 17.63 5.19 -5.07
N GLU A 167 16.79 6.23 -5.10
CA GLU A 167 15.97 6.63 -3.95
C GLU A 167 14.98 5.53 -3.54
N GLN A 168 14.36 4.85 -4.51
CA GLN A 168 13.49 3.71 -4.25
C GLN A 168 14.25 2.57 -3.55
N ARG A 169 15.46 2.25 -4.02
CA ARG A 169 16.32 1.22 -3.42
C ARG A 169 16.73 1.58 -2.00
N VAL A 170 17.16 2.82 -1.77
CA VAL A 170 17.54 3.32 -0.43
C VAL A 170 16.34 3.25 0.51
N LEU A 171 15.18 3.75 0.10
CA LEU A 171 13.97 3.71 0.91
C LEU A 171 13.55 2.28 1.25
N SER A 172 13.57 1.38 0.27
CA SER A 172 13.26 -0.05 0.47
C SER A 172 14.16 -0.68 1.54
N ASN A 173 15.47 -0.44 1.48
CA ASN A 173 16.42 -1.00 2.44
C ASN A 173 16.23 -0.41 3.86
N LEU A 174 15.89 0.87 3.96
CA LEU A 174 15.61 1.52 5.26
C LEU A 174 14.32 0.98 5.88
N LEU A 175 13.26 0.78 5.07
CA LEU A 175 12.00 0.19 5.53
C LEU A 175 12.21 -1.26 5.96
N GLU A 176 12.95 -2.06 5.19
CA GLU A 176 13.30 -3.42 5.56
C GLU A 176 14.00 -3.44 6.93
N LYS A 177 15.09 -2.67 7.08
CA LYS A 177 15.82 -2.57 8.35
C LYS A 177 14.89 -2.20 9.50
N TRP A 178 14.04 -1.19 9.31
CA TRP A 178 13.13 -0.75 10.35
C TRP A 178 12.12 -1.84 10.73
N ILE A 179 11.49 -2.50 9.76
CA ILE A 179 10.52 -3.59 10.00
C ILE A 179 11.15 -4.71 10.81
N TRP A 180 12.35 -5.16 10.46
CA TRP A 180 13.06 -6.20 11.22
C TRP A 180 13.33 -5.76 12.67
N THR A 181 13.90 -4.56 12.86
CA THR A 181 14.24 -4.07 14.20
C THR A 181 13.06 -3.66 15.07
N ALA A 182 11.87 -3.46 14.50
CA ALA A 182 10.67 -3.05 15.23
C ALA A 182 9.84 -4.24 15.74
N VAL A 183 10.14 -5.46 15.26
CA VAL A 183 9.44 -6.70 15.63
C VAL A 183 10.28 -7.55 16.61
N ASP A 184 11.56 -7.21 16.80
CA ASP A 184 12.44 -7.70 17.87
C ASP A 184 12.27 -6.90 19.17
#